data_AF-A0A7V2CKK8-F1
#
_entry.id   AF-A0A7V2CKK8-F1
#
_cell.length_a   1.000
_cell.length_b   1.000
_cell.length_c   1.000
_cell.angle_alpha   90.00
_cell.angle_beta   90.00
_cell.angle_gamma   90.00
#
_symmetry.space_group_name_H-M   'P 1'
#
loop_
_entity.id
_entity.type
_entity.pdbx_description
1 polymer ?
#
loop_
_entity_poly.entity_id
_entity_poly.type
_entity_poly.pdbx_seq_one_letter_code
_entity_poly.pdbx_strand_id
1 'polypeptide(L)'
;MRDLECRTRLPNFVLWKEDRMNMAHGVETRPAFLDHRLVEFCAGLPWSLKLHAGEKIHLWRRAMKGRLRGDHLWRRKWPFLSPG
;
A
#
# COMPACT_ATOMS: atom_id res chain seq x y z
N MET A 1 5.06 16.31 -1.15
CA MET A 1 4.70 15.09 -0.37
C MET A 1 4.82 13.79 -1.17
N ARG A 2 4.41 13.73 -2.45
CA ARG A 2 4.53 12.52 -3.31
C ARG A 2 5.99 12.05 -3.52
N ASP A 3 6.93 12.99 -3.68
CA ASP A 3 8.34 12.69 -3.97
C ASP A 3 9.12 12.11 -2.77
N LEU A 4 8.79 12.55 -1.55
CA LEU A 4 9.54 12.15 -0.35
C LEU A 4 9.40 10.66 -0.03
N GLU A 5 8.18 10.12 -0.07
CA GLU A 5 7.92 8.70 0.19
C GLU A 5 8.69 7.80 -0.80
N CYS A 6 8.64 8.11 -2.09
CA CYS A 6 9.33 7.35 -3.14
C CYS A 6 10.86 7.43 -3.05
N ARG A 7 11.41 8.51 -2.50
CA ARG A 7 12.87 8.69 -2.36
C ARG A 7 13.44 8.28 -1.01
N THR A 8 12.61 8.11 0.01
CA THR A 8 13.08 7.86 1.38
C THR A 8 12.49 6.56 1.94
N ARG A 9 11.25 6.59 2.42
CA ARG A 9 10.64 5.52 3.19
C ARG A 9 10.41 4.24 2.38
N LEU A 10 9.96 4.35 1.12
CA LEU A 10 9.77 3.18 0.25
C LEU A 10 11.08 2.43 0.00
N PRO A 11 12.12 3.04 -0.61
CA PRO A 11 13.36 2.32 -0.92
C PRO A 11 14.18 1.98 0.33
N ASN A 12 14.29 2.90 1.31
CA ASN A 12 15.23 2.73 2.42
C ASN A 12 14.66 1.96 3.61
N PHE A 13 13.36 1.66 3.63
CA PHE A 13 12.74 0.96 4.76
C PHE A 13 11.80 -0.15 4.35
N VAL A 14 10.78 0.12 3.53
CA VAL A 14 9.76 -0.89 3.21
C VAL A 14 10.33 -1.94 2.27
N LEU A 15 10.81 -1.51 1.10
CA LEU A 15 11.31 -2.43 0.06
C LEU A 15 12.59 -3.12 0.48
N TRP A 16 13.51 -2.39 1.11
CA TRP A 16 14.74 -2.96 1.64
C TRP A 16 14.50 -4.11 2.64
N LYS A 17 13.49 -3.98 3.51
CA LYS A 17 13.12 -5.03 4.47
C LYS A 17 12.52 -6.25 3.77
N GLU A 18 11.54 -6.01 2.90
CA GLU A 18 10.91 -7.07 2.11
C GLU A 18 11.95 -7.87 1.31
N ASP A 19 12.82 -7.19 0.56
CA ASP A 19 13.84 -7.81 -0.27
C ASP A 19 14.80 -8.69 0.55
N ARG A 20 15.28 -8.20 1.70
CA ARG A 20 16.20 -8.96 2.55
C ARG A 20 15.56 -10.18 3.19
N MET A 21 14.35 -10.04 3.73
CA MET A 21 13.63 -11.17 4.34
C MET A 21 13.33 -12.24 3.30
N ASN A 22 12.97 -11.82 2.10
CA ASN A 22 12.57 -12.69 1.04
C ASN A 22 13.76 -13.43 0.39
N MET A 23 14.87 -12.73 0.13
CA MET A 23 16.11 -13.34 -0.35
C MET A 23 16.71 -14.34 0.66
N ALA A 24 16.55 -14.10 1.97
CA ALA A 24 17.00 -15.03 3.01
C ALA A 24 16.32 -16.40 2.91
N HIS A 25 15.13 -16.46 2.29
CA HIS A 25 14.38 -17.70 2.07
C HIS A 25 14.33 -18.13 0.59
N GLY A 26 15.08 -17.46 -0.30
CA GLY A 26 15.11 -17.77 -1.73
C GLY A 26 13.76 -17.57 -2.44
N VAL A 27 12.86 -16.76 -1.87
CA VAL A 27 11.55 -16.45 -2.46
C VAL A 27 11.67 -15.14 -3.24
N GLU A 28 10.83 -14.93 -4.26
CA GLU A 28 10.72 -13.67 -5.03
C GLU A 28 9.34 -13.04 -4.78
N THR A 29 9.29 -11.87 -4.14
CA THR A 29 8.06 -11.13 -3.88
C THR A 29 7.86 -10.06 -4.94
N ARG A 30 6.64 -9.97 -5.46
CA ARG A 30 6.25 -8.95 -6.45
C ARG A 30 5.21 -8.03 -5.84
N PRO A 31 5.56 -6.80 -5.43
CA PRO A 31 4.61 -5.90 -4.80
C PRO A 31 3.64 -5.34 -5.84
N ALA A 32 2.52 -6.04 -6.07
CA ALA A 32 1.53 -5.70 -7.11
C ALA A 32 1.01 -4.25 -7.04
N PHE A 33 0.94 -3.66 -5.83
CA PHE A 33 0.50 -2.27 -5.65
C PHE A 33 1.53 -1.21 -6.07
N LEU A 34 2.77 -1.60 -6.34
CA LEU A 34 3.87 -0.75 -6.81
C LEU A 34 4.09 -0.85 -8.32
N ASP A 35 3.18 -1.48 -9.06
CA ASP A 35 3.23 -1.45 -10.52
C ASP A 35 3.20 -0.01 -11.05
N HIS A 36 4.07 0.29 -12.02
CA HIS A 36 4.23 1.64 -12.56
C HIS A 36 2.92 2.24 -13.08
N ARG A 37 2.08 1.44 -13.77
CA ARG A 37 0.81 1.94 -14.33
C ARG A 37 -0.17 2.31 -13.23
N LEU A 38 -0.24 1.48 -12.19
CA LEU A 38 -1.10 1.74 -11.04
C LEU A 38 -0.60 2.95 -10.25
N VAL A 39 0.71 3.08 -10.05
CA VAL A 39 1.31 4.22 -9.35
C VAL A 39 1.08 5.52 -10.11
N GLU A 40 1.29 5.55 -11.42
CA GLU A 40 1.03 6.71 -12.27
C GLU A 40 -0.45 7.12 -12.26
N PHE A 41 -1.35 6.15 -12.41
CA PHE A 41 -2.80 6.39 -12.28
C PHE A 41 -3.12 6.98 -10.90
N CYS A 42 -2.62 6.36 -9.83
CA CYS A 42 -2.84 6.84 -8.48
C CYS A 42 -2.22 8.22 -8.25
N ALA A 43 -1.09 8.54 -8.88
CA ALA A 43 -0.44 9.83 -8.77
C ALA A 43 -1.32 10.95 -9.34
N GLY A 44 -2.06 10.69 -10.43
CA GLY A 44 -2.98 11.66 -11.06
C GLY A 44 -4.30 11.89 -10.30
N LEU A 45 -4.70 10.99 -9.41
CA LEU A 45 -5.99 11.09 -8.72
C LEU A 45 -6.07 12.27 -7.73
N PRO A 46 -7.24 12.95 -7.65
CA PRO A 46 -7.48 14.00 -6.67
C PRO A 46 -7.41 13.47 -5.24
N TRP A 47 -6.93 14.31 -4.32
CA TRP A 47 -6.67 13.92 -2.93
C TRP A 47 -7.91 13.43 -2.19
N SER A 48 -9.06 14.05 -2.46
CA SER A 48 -10.37 13.70 -1.88
C SER A 48 -10.82 12.26 -2.14
N LEU A 49 -10.32 11.62 -3.21
CA LEU A 49 -10.60 10.21 -3.48
C LEU A 49 -9.69 9.27 -2.67
N LYS A 50 -8.47 9.70 -2.35
CA LYS A 50 -7.51 8.89 -1.58
C LYS A 50 -7.83 8.90 -0.08
N LEU A 51 -8.32 10.04 0.40
CA LEU A 51 -8.62 10.29 1.81
C LEU A 51 -9.96 11.00 1.92
N HIS A 52 -10.91 10.37 2.59
CA HIS A 52 -12.27 10.89 2.75
C HIS A 52 -12.71 10.74 4.19
N ALA A 53 -13.12 11.84 4.84
CA ALA A 53 -13.62 11.85 6.22
C ALA A 53 -12.73 11.10 7.24
N GLY A 54 -11.41 11.25 7.15
CA GLY A 54 -10.44 10.55 8.03
C GLY A 54 -10.18 9.09 7.66
N GLU A 55 -10.92 8.54 6.68
CA GLU A 55 -10.69 7.20 6.16
C GLU A 55 -9.55 7.20 5.13
N LYS A 56 -8.46 6.54 5.49
CA LYS A 56 -7.36 6.23 4.56
C LYS A 56 -7.80 5.09 3.63
N ILE A 57 -7.34 5.11 2.38
CA ILE A 57 -7.54 4.01 1.40
C ILE A 57 -9.01 3.93 0.91
N HIS A 58 -9.73 5.05 0.95
CA HIS A 58 -11.17 5.12 0.66
C HIS A 58 -11.54 4.62 -0.75
N LEU A 59 -10.86 5.12 -1.80
CA LEU A 59 -11.10 4.68 -3.18
C LEU A 59 -10.92 3.17 -3.36
N TRP A 60 -9.87 2.59 -2.77
CA TRP A 60 -9.61 1.16 -2.89
C TRP A 60 -10.68 0.32 -2.20
N ARG A 61 -11.18 0.74 -1.03
CA ARG A 61 -12.29 0.04 -0.37
C ARG A 61 -13.55 0.06 -1.23
N ARG A 62 -13.87 1.21 -1.84
CA ARG A 62 -14.98 1.29 -2.80
C ARG A 62 -14.78 0.38 -4.00
N ALA A 63 -13.57 0.32 -4.55
CA ALA A 63 -13.23 -0.54 -5.69
C ALA A 63 -13.30 -2.05 -5.36
N MET A 64 -13.15 -2.43 -4.09
CA MET A 64 -13.23 -3.83 -3.63
C MET A 64 -14.63 -4.23 -3.12
N LYS A 65 -15.61 -3.32 -3.15
CA LYS A 65 -17.00 -3.64 -2.78
C LYS A 65 -17.54 -4.75 -3.69
N GLY A 66 -18.08 -5.81 -3.08
CA GLY A 66 -18.56 -7.00 -3.79
C GLY A 66 -17.48 -8.03 -4.12
N ARG A 67 -16.19 -7.73 -3.91
CA ARG A 67 -15.07 -8.69 -4.03
C ARG A 67 -14.55 -9.17 -2.68
N LEU A 68 -14.66 -8.35 -1.64
CA LEU A 68 -14.29 -8.68 -0.27
C LEU A 68 -15.52 -8.65 0.64
N ARG A 69 -15.52 -9.49 1.68
CA ARG A 69 -16.55 -9.45 2.73
C ARG A 69 -16.50 -8.10 3.43
N GLY A 70 -17.67 -7.55 3.77
CA GLY A 70 -17.79 -6.17 4.28
C GLY A 70 -17.04 -5.95 5.59
N ASP A 71 -16.99 -6.95 6.46
CA ASP A 71 -16.25 -6.92 7.73
C ASP A 71 -14.74 -6.69 7.53
N HIS A 72 -14.11 -7.40 6.60
CA HIS A 72 -12.71 -7.16 6.23
C HIS A 72 -12.52 -5.84 5.49
N LEU A 73 -13.48 -5.48 4.63
CA LEU A 73 -13.41 -4.29 3.79
C LEU A 73 -13.49 -2.99 4.60
N TRP A 74 -14.15 -2.97 5.75
CA TRP A 74 -14.30 -1.77 6.59
C TRP A 74 -13.53 -1.85 7.91
N ARG A 75 -12.76 -2.93 8.11
CA ARG A 75 -11.86 -3.05 9.26
C ARG A 75 -10.82 -1.92 9.27
N ARG A 76 -10.50 -1.45 10.48
CA ARG A 76 -9.39 -0.52 10.74
C ARG A 76 -8.06 -1.11 10.26
N LYS A 77 -7.29 -0.33 9.50
CA LYS A 77 -5.94 -0.73 9.07
C LYS A 77 -5.07 -0.97 10.30
N TRP A 78 -4.55 -2.18 10.43
CA TRP A 78 -3.56 -2.52 11.45
C TRP A 78 -2.15 -2.20 10.89
N PRO A 79 -1.27 -1.56 11.68
CA PRO A 79 0.11 -1.36 11.25
C PRO A 79 0.83 -2.69 11.16
N PHE A 80 1.69 -2.84 10.15
CA PHE A 80 2.62 -3.96 10.11
C PHE A 80 3.75 -3.65 11.09
N LEU A 81 3.78 -4.39 12.20
CA LEU A 81 4.78 -4.28 13.26
C LEU A 81 5.57 -5.59 13.28
N SER A 82 6.89 -5.50 13.22
CA SER A 82 7.75 -6.66 13.53
C SER A 82 7.57 -6.99 15.01
N PRO A 83 7.53 -8.28 15.40
CA PRO A 83 7.74 -8.66 16.80
C PRO A 83 9.05 -8.01 17.29
N GLY A 84 9.00 -7.44 18.49
CA GLY A 84 10.16 -6.87 19.18
C GLY A 84 11.00 -7.95 19.85
#